data_AF-A0A2G3KAD5-F1
#
_entry.id   AF-A0A2G3KAD5-F1
#
_cell.length_a   1.000
_cell.length_b   1.000
_cell.length_c   1.000
_cell.angle_alpha   90.00
_cell.angle_beta   90.00
_cell.angle_gamma   90.00
#
_symmetry.space_group_name_H-M   'P 1'
#
loop_
_entity.id
_entity.type
_entity.pdbx_description
1 polymer ?
#
loop_
_entity_poly.entity_id
_entity_poly.type
_entity_poly.pdbx_seq_one_letter_code
_entity_poly.pdbx_strand_id
1 'polypeptide(L)'
;MTHPLPEAALEQYLDTLKLRGVSNKQLTTTRHFLRHLLSNLRDVSHDGQGYRAGADITLRNFPEEDQFRALIREFFPYWRGESTPTVIPQPVASPAIDNNLAKALTHMQADPWSQASLQKLELHAHQFRTLHRYGEELVKMGLEEANIQARMRLIKLLLYTMRDANPNTESYRTSVDQVLALLPSQDRWHVFVSLAREFFYFLANDQDAPSKLQRQLSTQELQSLFSA
;
A
#
# COMPACT_ATOMS: atom_id res chain seq x y z
N MET A 1 29.58 26.47 10.85
CA MET A 1 30.25 25.49 9.98
C MET A 1 30.04 25.95 8.56
N THR A 2 31.12 26.21 7.84
CA THR A 2 31.12 26.93 6.57
C THR A 2 30.55 26.00 5.50
N HIS A 3 29.29 26.26 5.12
CA HIS A 3 28.58 25.49 4.11
C HIS A 3 29.26 25.68 2.75
N PRO A 4 29.43 24.62 1.94
CA PRO A 4 29.93 24.78 0.58
C PRO A 4 28.97 25.69 -0.19
N LEU A 5 29.53 26.63 -0.96
CA LEU A 5 28.75 27.46 -1.86
C LEU A 5 27.88 26.56 -2.74
N PRO A 6 26.60 26.89 -2.99
CA PRO A 6 25.68 26.03 -3.76
C PRO A 6 26.22 25.68 -5.16
N GLU A 7 27.09 26.53 -5.72
CA GLU A 7 27.80 26.28 -6.98
C GLU A 7 28.89 25.20 -6.87
N ALA A 8 29.57 25.10 -5.72
CA ALA A 8 30.58 24.07 -5.48
C ALA A 8 29.96 22.66 -5.37
N ALA A 9 28.77 22.55 -4.76
CA ALA A 9 28.01 21.30 -4.70
C ALA A 9 27.51 20.84 -6.08
N LEU A 10 27.15 21.79 -6.95
CA LEU A 10 26.74 21.52 -8.32
C LEU A 10 27.90 21.00 -9.18
N GLU A 11 29.07 21.65 -9.13
CA GLU A 11 30.23 21.20 -9.89
C GLU A 11 30.74 19.82 -9.42
N GLN A 12 30.73 19.57 -8.10
CA GLN A 12 31.11 18.26 -7.56
C GLN A 12 30.17 17.14 -8.07
N TYR A 13 28.87 17.37 -8.11
CA TYR A 13 27.92 16.40 -8.66
C TYR A 13 28.12 16.20 -10.17
N LEU A 14 28.32 17.28 -10.94
CA LEU A 14 28.57 17.18 -12.38
C LEU A 14 29.87 16.42 -12.70
N ASP A 15 30.91 16.59 -11.89
CA ASP A 15 32.17 15.85 -12.06
C ASP A 15 32.00 14.36 -11.74
N THR A 16 31.18 14.01 -10.75
CA THR A 16 30.82 12.59 -10.51
C THR A 16 30.02 11.99 -11.67
N LEU A 17 29.14 12.76 -12.31
CA LEU A 17 28.39 12.29 -13.47
C LEU A 17 29.26 12.17 -14.73
N LYS A 18 30.26 13.06 -14.91
CA LYS A 18 31.27 12.92 -15.97
C LYS A 18 32.10 11.63 -15.77
N LEU A 19 32.51 11.35 -14.54
CA LEU A 19 33.25 10.12 -14.20
C LEU A 19 32.42 8.84 -14.44
N ARG A 20 31.08 8.93 -14.35
CA ARG A 20 30.15 7.83 -14.67
C ARG A 20 29.88 7.66 -16.17
N GLY A 21 30.52 8.43 -17.05
CA GLY A 21 30.38 8.28 -18.50
C GLY A 21 29.04 8.72 -19.07
N VAL A 22 28.31 9.59 -18.36
CA VAL A 22 27.00 10.11 -18.79
C VAL A 22 27.15 10.99 -20.04
N SER A 23 26.18 10.93 -20.95
CA SER A 23 26.25 11.68 -22.21
C SER A 23 26.28 13.20 -21.99
N ASN A 24 27.02 13.94 -22.82
CA ASN A 24 27.12 15.42 -22.72
C ASN A 24 25.75 16.14 -22.81
N LYS A 25 24.78 15.55 -23.53
CA LYS A 25 23.41 16.05 -23.58
C LYS A 25 22.74 15.97 -22.21
N GLN A 26 22.82 14.82 -21.53
CA GLN A 26 22.29 14.62 -20.19
C GLN A 26 22.98 15.51 -19.16
N LEU A 27 24.32 15.65 -19.21
CA LEU A 27 25.05 16.56 -18.31
C LEU A 27 24.56 18.02 -18.43
N THR A 28 24.27 18.47 -19.65
CA THR A 28 23.77 19.83 -19.90
C THR A 28 22.34 20.00 -19.38
N THR A 29 21.47 19.02 -19.61
CA THR A 29 20.10 19.00 -19.07
C THR A 29 20.10 18.97 -17.54
N THR A 30 20.90 18.10 -16.93
CA THR A 30 21.04 18.00 -15.47
C THR A 30 21.60 19.28 -14.87
N ARG A 31 22.61 19.91 -15.50
CA ARG A 31 23.14 21.22 -15.08
C ARG A 31 22.06 22.29 -15.09
N HIS A 32 21.28 22.38 -16.17
CA HIS A 32 20.21 23.36 -16.30
C HIS A 32 19.14 23.15 -15.22
N PHE A 33 18.71 21.91 -15.02
CA PHE A 33 17.73 21.53 -14.00
C PHE A 33 18.20 21.84 -12.57
N LEU A 34 19.43 21.45 -12.22
CA LEU A 34 19.98 21.69 -10.88
C LEU A 34 20.19 23.18 -10.59
N ARG A 35 20.45 24.01 -11.61
CA ARG A 35 20.53 25.46 -11.44
C ARG A 35 19.18 26.07 -11.06
N HIS A 36 18.09 25.58 -11.66
CA HIS A 36 16.73 25.96 -11.27
C HIS A 36 16.38 25.47 -9.87
N LEU A 37 16.76 24.24 -9.52
CA LEU A 37 16.60 23.69 -8.18
C LEU A 37 17.33 24.54 -7.13
N LEU A 38 18.60 24.90 -7.35
CA LEU A 38 19.36 25.74 -6.43
C LEU A 38 18.81 27.16 -6.30
N SER A 39 18.23 27.71 -7.37
CA SER A 39 17.55 29.02 -7.30
C SER A 39 16.32 28.96 -6.40
N ASN A 40 15.55 27.86 -6.44
CA ASN A 40 14.37 27.67 -5.59
C ASN A 40 14.73 27.28 -4.15
N LEU A 41 15.94 26.78 -3.90
CA LEU A 41 16.44 26.43 -2.57
C LEU A 41 17.15 27.60 -1.86
N ARG A 42 17.38 28.72 -2.54
CA ARG A 42 18.12 29.88 -2.00
C ARG A 42 17.40 30.56 -0.83
N ASP A 43 16.06 30.60 -0.88
CA ASP A 43 15.21 31.32 0.08
C ASP A 43 14.51 30.38 1.09
N VAL A 44 14.88 29.10 1.11
CA VAL A 44 14.21 28.07 1.92
C VAL A 44 15.10 27.61 3.08
N SER A 45 14.48 27.22 4.19
CA SER A 45 15.14 26.58 5.32
C SER A 45 16.04 25.43 4.85
N HIS A 46 17.27 25.39 5.39
CA HIS A 46 18.28 24.39 5.03
C HIS A 46 18.04 23.05 5.76
N ASP A 47 16.83 22.53 5.61
CA ASP A 47 16.34 21.31 6.25
C ASP A 47 15.70 20.37 5.21
N GLY A 48 15.42 19.13 5.62
CA GLY A 48 14.84 18.13 4.72
C GLY A 48 13.43 18.49 4.23
N GLN A 49 12.69 19.32 4.98
CA GLN A 49 11.38 19.79 4.56
C GLN A 49 11.49 20.95 3.56
N GLY A 50 12.40 21.89 3.79
CA GLY A 50 12.70 22.98 2.87
C GLY A 50 13.21 22.48 1.52
N TYR A 51 14.04 21.43 1.53
CA TYR A 51 14.51 20.80 0.29
C TYR A 51 13.38 20.20 -0.54
N ARG A 52 12.42 19.52 0.11
CA ARG A 52 11.26 18.94 -0.57
C ARG A 52 10.35 20.02 -1.15
N ALA A 53 10.10 21.09 -0.40
CA ALA A 53 9.30 22.21 -0.88
C ALA A 53 9.93 22.88 -2.12
N GLY A 54 11.25 23.12 -2.11
CA GLY A 54 11.97 23.66 -3.26
C GLY A 54 11.97 22.70 -4.46
N ALA A 55 12.17 21.41 -4.21
CA ALA A 55 12.13 20.37 -5.23
C ALA A 55 10.76 20.23 -5.90
N ASP A 56 9.67 20.29 -5.12
CA ASP A 56 8.30 20.22 -5.64
C ASP A 56 7.97 21.45 -6.52
N ILE A 57 8.46 22.63 -6.16
CA ILE A 57 8.32 23.85 -6.98
C ILE A 57 9.10 23.70 -8.30
N THR A 58 10.30 23.13 -8.26
CA THR A 58 11.08 22.87 -9.48
C THR A 58 10.40 21.84 -10.37
N LEU A 59 9.92 20.72 -9.80
CA LEU A 59 9.27 19.64 -10.57
C LEU A 59 8.01 20.10 -11.29
N ARG A 60 7.24 21.04 -10.74
CA ARG A 60 6.06 21.63 -11.41
C ARG A 60 6.38 22.32 -12.74
N ASN A 61 7.62 22.73 -12.93
CA ASN A 61 8.05 23.43 -14.15
C ASN A 61 8.67 22.50 -15.22
N PHE A 62 8.75 21.19 -14.97
CA PHE A 62 9.35 20.23 -15.92
C PHE A 62 8.42 19.02 -16.19
N PRO A 63 8.13 18.69 -17.46
CA PRO A 63 7.16 17.65 -17.83
C PRO A 63 7.65 16.18 -17.71
N GLU A 64 8.95 15.94 -17.48
CA GLU A 64 9.52 14.58 -17.39
C GLU A 64 9.83 14.18 -15.93
N GLU A 65 8.78 13.92 -15.15
CA GLU A 65 8.86 13.84 -13.69
C GLU A 65 9.82 12.77 -13.13
N ASP A 66 9.92 11.58 -13.71
CA ASP A 66 10.60 10.45 -13.05
C ASP A 66 12.13 10.56 -13.03
N GLN A 67 12.74 10.99 -14.13
CA GLN A 67 14.20 11.16 -14.20
C GLN A 67 14.68 12.30 -13.29
N PHE A 68 13.90 13.37 -13.19
CA PHE A 68 14.23 14.54 -12.38
C PHE A 68 14.02 14.27 -10.89
N ARG A 69 13.02 13.45 -10.53
CA ARG A 69 12.83 12.94 -9.15
C ARG A 69 14.03 12.12 -8.68
N ALA A 70 14.58 11.26 -9.52
CA ALA A 70 15.79 10.49 -9.21
C ALA A 70 17.00 11.42 -9.01
N LEU A 71 17.18 12.41 -9.91
CA LEU A 71 18.25 13.41 -9.82
C LEU A 71 18.17 14.26 -8.54
N ILE A 72 16.96 14.69 -8.13
CA ILE A 72 16.75 15.41 -6.86
C ILE A 72 17.22 14.54 -5.68
N ARG A 73 16.79 13.28 -5.64
CA ARG A 73 17.15 12.36 -4.54
C ARG A 73 18.67 12.13 -4.48
N GLU A 74 19.32 12.02 -5.62
CA GLU A 74 20.77 11.85 -5.71
C GLU A 74 21.56 13.12 -5.36
N PHE A 75 21.01 14.31 -5.62
CA PHE A 75 21.69 15.58 -5.37
C PHE A 75 21.60 16.04 -3.90
N PHE A 76 20.61 15.54 -3.15
CA PHE A 76 20.38 15.93 -1.75
C PHE A 76 21.60 15.79 -0.80
N PRO A 77 22.40 14.70 -0.84
CA PRO A 77 23.58 14.56 0.02
C PRO A 77 24.66 15.62 -0.29
N TYR A 78 24.81 15.99 -1.56
CA TYR A 78 25.74 17.02 -2.01
C TYR A 78 25.31 18.41 -1.54
N TRP A 79 24.00 18.70 -1.60
CA TRP A 79 23.44 19.96 -1.11
C TRP A 79 23.56 20.13 0.41
N ARG A 80 23.45 19.03 1.17
CA ARG A 80 23.64 19.04 2.64
C ARG A 80 25.11 19.21 3.06
N GLY A 81 26.06 19.11 2.13
CA GLY A 81 27.49 19.19 2.42
C GLY A 81 28.03 17.96 3.15
N GLU A 82 27.32 16.83 3.08
CA GLU A 82 27.84 15.55 3.56
C GLU A 82 28.87 15.07 2.53
N SER A 83 30.15 15.25 2.83
CA SER A 83 31.26 14.75 2.03
C SER A 83 31.07 13.25 1.77
N THR A 84 30.97 12.86 0.50
CA THR A 84 30.89 11.47 0.06
C THR A 84 31.98 10.62 0.71
N PRO A 85 31.70 9.39 1.19
CA PRO A 85 32.75 8.39 1.29
C PRO A 85 33.22 8.06 -0.12
N THR A 86 34.53 8.12 -0.32
CA THR A 86 35.29 7.77 -1.51
C THR A 86 34.68 6.59 -2.27
N VAL A 87 34.17 6.86 -3.48
CA VAL A 87 33.86 5.82 -4.47
C VAL A 87 35.19 5.35 -5.05
N ILE A 88 35.72 4.24 -4.53
CA ILE A 88 36.76 3.47 -5.22
C ILE A 88 36.03 2.71 -6.34
N PRO A 89 36.46 2.82 -7.61
CA PRO A 89 35.87 2.04 -8.69
C PRO A 89 36.33 0.59 -8.54
N GLN A 90 35.44 -0.30 -8.13
CA GLN A 90 35.69 -1.74 -8.25
C GLN A 90 35.35 -2.18 -9.68
N PRO A 91 36.31 -2.83 -10.39
CA PRO A 91 36.05 -3.40 -11.69
C PRO A 91 35.09 -4.58 -11.56
N VAL A 92 34.18 -4.66 -12.52
CA VAL A 92 33.28 -5.77 -12.82
C VAL A 92 33.75 -7.14 -12.30
N ALA A 93 33.14 -7.57 -11.19
CA ALA A 93 33.08 -8.96 -10.81
C ALA A 93 31.70 -9.23 -10.20
N SER A 94 30.81 -9.81 -11.00
CA SER A 94 29.76 -10.67 -10.44
C SER A 94 30.46 -11.87 -9.79
N PRO A 95 30.13 -12.24 -8.55
CA PRO A 95 28.80 -12.72 -8.21
C PRO A 95 28.30 -12.11 -6.89
N ALA A 96 27.38 -11.15 -6.97
CA ALA A 96 26.65 -10.62 -5.80
C ALA A 96 25.14 -10.52 -6.07
N ILE A 97 24.61 -11.42 -6.91
CA ILE A 97 23.16 -11.56 -7.08
C ILE A 97 22.51 -11.89 -5.73
N ASP A 98 23.23 -12.61 -4.85
CA ASP A 98 22.75 -12.99 -3.52
C ASP A 98 22.66 -11.80 -2.54
N ASN A 99 23.51 -10.78 -2.68
CA ASN A 99 23.59 -9.68 -1.72
C ASN A 99 22.64 -8.52 -2.06
N ASN A 100 22.26 -8.37 -3.33
CA ASN A 100 21.29 -7.34 -3.75
C ASN A 100 19.86 -7.74 -3.39
N LEU A 101 19.50 -9.03 -3.54
CA LEU A 101 18.20 -9.53 -3.11
C LEU A 101 18.04 -9.44 -1.59
N ALA A 102 19.04 -9.87 -0.82
CA ALA A 102 19.03 -9.80 0.64
C ALA A 102 18.86 -8.35 1.12
N LYS A 103 19.63 -7.41 0.57
CA LYS A 103 19.50 -5.97 0.91
C LYS A 103 18.13 -5.41 0.52
N ALA A 104 17.59 -5.79 -0.63
CA ALA A 104 16.26 -5.36 -1.06
C ALA A 104 15.16 -5.90 -0.13
N LEU A 105 15.25 -7.16 0.29
CA LEU A 105 14.34 -7.77 1.27
C LEU A 105 14.45 -7.10 2.64
N THR A 106 15.66 -6.79 3.12
CA THR A 106 15.85 -6.05 4.37
C THR A 106 15.26 -4.65 4.29
N HIS A 107 15.45 -3.94 3.17
CA HIS A 107 14.86 -2.61 2.97
C HIS A 107 13.34 -2.68 2.89
N MET A 108 12.78 -3.67 2.20
CA MET A 108 11.34 -3.91 2.17
C MET A 108 10.82 -4.17 3.59
N GLN A 109 11.40 -5.13 4.31
CA GLN A 109 11.00 -5.45 5.69
C GLN A 109 11.15 -4.28 6.65
N ALA A 110 12.13 -3.39 6.46
CA ALA A 110 12.32 -2.22 7.29
C ALA A 110 11.37 -1.05 6.96
N ASP A 111 10.71 -1.08 5.79
CA ASP A 111 9.77 -0.05 5.38
C ASP A 111 8.40 -0.24 6.09
N PRO A 112 7.99 0.69 6.97
CA PRO A 112 6.69 0.60 7.66
C PRO A 112 5.51 0.61 6.69
N TRP A 113 5.67 1.23 5.51
CA TRP A 113 4.64 1.27 4.49
C TRP A 113 4.44 -0.10 3.83
N SER A 114 5.52 -0.86 3.62
CA SER A 114 5.44 -2.21 3.05
C SER A 114 4.71 -3.15 4.02
N GLN A 115 5.02 -3.10 5.32
CA GLN A 115 4.42 -4.01 6.30
C GLN A 115 2.91 -3.76 6.44
N ALA A 116 2.50 -2.50 6.62
CA ALA A 116 1.10 -2.17 6.80
C ALA A 116 0.26 -2.37 5.53
N SER A 117 0.81 -2.04 4.35
CA SER A 117 0.08 -2.15 3.08
C SER A 117 0.01 -3.59 2.58
N LEU A 118 1.09 -4.38 2.71
CA LEU A 118 1.10 -5.79 2.32
C LEU A 118 0.21 -6.62 3.25
N GLN A 119 0.25 -6.38 4.57
CA GLN A 119 -0.62 -7.10 5.50
C GLN A 119 -2.11 -6.84 5.20
N LYS A 120 -2.48 -5.59 4.87
CA LYS A 120 -3.85 -5.27 4.43
C LYS A 120 -4.21 -5.96 3.11
N LEU A 121 -3.29 -6.00 2.15
CA LEU A 121 -3.50 -6.68 0.88
C LEU A 121 -3.70 -8.19 1.07
N GLU A 122 -2.88 -8.83 1.91
CA GLU A 122 -2.99 -10.24 2.25
C GLU A 122 -4.33 -10.55 2.94
N LEU A 123 -4.76 -9.70 3.87
CA LEU A 123 -6.06 -9.80 4.53
C LEU A 123 -7.21 -9.72 3.52
N HIS A 124 -7.18 -8.73 2.62
CA HIS A 124 -8.20 -8.58 1.58
C HIS A 124 -8.21 -9.77 0.62
N ALA A 125 -7.03 -10.27 0.22
CA ALA A 125 -6.92 -11.45 -0.62
C ALA A 125 -7.49 -12.69 0.06
N HIS A 126 -7.24 -12.86 1.36
CA HIS A 126 -7.84 -13.93 2.17
C HIS A 126 -9.36 -13.82 2.21
N GLN A 127 -9.89 -12.65 2.58
CA GLN A 127 -11.33 -12.40 2.64
C GLN A 127 -12.03 -12.66 1.29
N PHE A 128 -11.41 -12.26 0.18
CA PHE A 128 -11.97 -12.49 -1.15
C PHE A 128 -11.99 -13.98 -1.52
N ARG A 129 -10.91 -14.72 -1.26
CA ARG A 129 -10.88 -16.18 -1.46
C ARG A 129 -11.92 -16.90 -0.60
N THR A 130 -12.05 -16.50 0.66
CA THR A 130 -13.05 -17.05 1.58
C THR A 130 -14.46 -16.79 1.08
N LEU A 131 -14.76 -15.58 0.61
CA LEU A 131 -16.06 -15.22 0.05
C LEU A 131 -16.39 -16.06 -1.19
N HIS A 132 -15.41 -16.29 -2.07
CA HIS A 132 -15.58 -17.15 -3.23
C HIS A 132 -15.89 -18.59 -2.84
N ARG A 133 -15.08 -19.19 -1.94
CA ARG A 133 -15.29 -20.53 -1.40
C ARG A 133 -16.68 -20.67 -0.78
N TYR A 134 -17.10 -19.67 0.00
CA TYR A 134 -18.42 -19.63 0.61
C TYR A 134 -19.53 -19.71 -0.45
N GLY A 135 -19.45 -18.89 -1.49
CA GLY A 135 -20.40 -18.91 -2.61
C GLY A 135 -20.44 -20.27 -3.33
N GLU A 136 -19.28 -20.88 -3.61
CA GLU A 136 -19.21 -22.20 -4.24
C GLU A 136 -19.88 -23.29 -3.40
N GLU A 137 -19.70 -23.28 -2.08
CA GLU A 137 -20.34 -24.24 -1.20
C GLU A 137 -21.87 -24.04 -1.11
N LEU A 138 -22.35 -22.80 -1.14
CA LEU A 138 -23.80 -22.52 -1.22
C LEU A 138 -24.41 -23.05 -2.53
N VAL A 139 -23.69 -22.94 -3.65
CA VAL A 139 -24.12 -23.52 -4.94
C VAL A 139 -24.15 -25.05 -4.88
N LYS A 140 -23.10 -25.68 -4.35
CA LYS A 140 -23.04 -27.16 -4.17
C LYS A 140 -24.17 -27.68 -3.28
N MET A 141 -24.57 -26.88 -2.31
CA MET A 141 -25.68 -27.17 -1.40
C MET A 141 -27.05 -27.10 -2.07
N GLY A 142 -27.14 -26.56 -3.30
CA GLY A 142 -28.36 -26.49 -4.10
C GLY A 142 -29.30 -25.37 -3.68
N LEU A 143 -28.78 -24.29 -3.07
CA LEU A 143 -29.61 -23.13 -2.69
C LEU A 143 -30.04 -22.33 -3.94
N GLU A 144 -31.18 -21.66 -3.83
CA GLU A 144 -31.67 -20.77 -4.87
C GLU A 144 -30.72 -19.58 -5.09
N GLU A 145 -30.53 -19.16 -6.34
CA GLU A 145 -29.65 -18.02 -6.69
C GLU A 145 -30.00 -16.75 -5.91
N ALA A 146 -31.29 -16.45 -5.71
CA ALA A 146 -31.73 -15.30 -4.94
C ALA A 146 -31.29 -15.38 -3.46
N ASN A 147 -31.28 -16.59 -2.88
CA ASN A 147 -30.80 -16.83 -1.52
C ASN A 147 -29.29 -16.59 -1.43
N ILE A 148 -28.54 -17.15 -2.39
CA ILE A 148 -27.08 -17.02 -2.47
C ILE A 148 -26.71 -15.54 -2.59
N GLN A 149 -27.33 -14.80 -3.53
CA GLN A 149 -27.06 -13.38 -3.71
C GLN A 149 -27.37 -12.56 -2.45
N ALA A 150 -28.48 -12.85 -1.75
CA ALA A 150 -28.82 -12.17 -0.51
C ALA A 150 -27.76 -12.41 0.59
N ARG A 151 -27.34 -13.67 0.80
CA ARG A 151 -26.26 -14.01 1.74
C ARG A 151 -24.96 -13.30 1.37
N MET A 152 -24.56 -13.36 0.11
CA MET A 152 -23.33 -12.75 -0.39
C MET A 152 -23.33 -11.23 -0.20
N ARG A 153 -24.47 -10.54 -0.37
CA ARG A 153 -24.59 -9.09 -0.13
C ARG A 153 -24.41 -8.74 1.35
N LEU A 154 -25.02 -9.50 2.25
CA LEU A 154 -24.89 -9.30 3.70
C LEU A 154 -23.46 -9.57 4.19
N ILE A 155 -22.82 -10.63 3.70
CA ILE A 155 -21.42 -10.92 4.03
C ILE A 155 -20.48 -9.84 3.48
N LYS A 156 -20.72 -9.33 2.26
CA LYS A 156 -19.93 -8.21 1.73
C LYS A 156 -20.08 -6.95 2.59
N LEU A 157 -21.28 -6.66 3.10
CA LEU A 157 -21.50 -5.56 4.03
C LEU A 157 -20.71 -5.77 5.33
N LEU A 158 -20.73 -6.98 5.89
CA LEU A 158 -19.92 -7.32 7.07
C LEU A 158 -18.41 -7.12 6.82
N LEU A 159 -17.89 -7.64 5.70
CA LEU A 159 -16.49 -7.46 5.32
C LEU A 159 -16.13 -5.98 5.13
N TYR A 160 -17.04 -5.19 4.55
CA TYR A 160 -16.85 -3.75 4.41
C TYR A 160 -16.72 -3.04 5.77
N THR A 161 -17.53 -3.42 6.76
CA THR A 161 -17.47 -2.82 8.11
C THR A 161 -16.18 -3.14 8.87
N MET A 162 -15.49 -4.23 8.54
CA MET A 162 -14.21 -4.60 9.17
C MET A 162 -12.96 -4.21 8.38
N ARG A 163 -13.10 -3.51 7.24
CA ARG A 163 -11.98 -3.23 6.31
C ARG A 163 -10.78 -2.52 6.95
N ASP A 164 -11.06 -1.66 7.94
CA ASP A 164 -10.06 -0.83 8.63
C ASP A 164 -9.70 -1.38 10.01
N ALA A 165 -10.32 -2.49 10.44
CA ALA A 165 -10.11 -3.08 11.75
C ALA A 165 -8.99 -4.13 11.73
N ASN A 166 -8.32 -4.30 12.86
CA ASN A 166 -7.34 -5.37 13.01
C ASN A 166 -8.03 -6.74 12.96
N PRO A 167 -7.49 -7.73 12.24
CA PRO A 167 -8.13 -9.03 12.09
C PRO A 167 -8.04 -9.83 13.40
N ASN A 168 -9.08 -9.75 14.22
CA ASN A 168 -9.23 -10.54 15.44
C ASN A 168 -10.73 -10.81 15.70
N THR A 169 -11.02 -11.70 16.66
CA THR A 169 -12.39 -12.09 17.00
C THR A 169 -13.22 -10.93 17.55
N GLU A 170 -12.62 -9.99 18.28
CA GLU A 170 -13.33 -8.83 18.83
C GLU A 170 -13.75 -7.85 17.74
N SER A 171 -12.87 -7.57 16.78
CA SER A 171 -13.16 -6.77 15.59
C SER A 171 -14.28 -7.40 14.77
N TYR A 172 -14.27 -8.73 14.62
CA TYR A 172 -15.35 -9.44 13.93
C TYR A 172 -16.70 -9.24 14.62
N ARG A 173 -16.75 -9.40 15.95
CA ARG A 173 -17.98 -9.18 16.73
C ARG A 173 -18.44 -7.73 16.65
N THR A 174 -17.51 -6.78 16.76
CA THR A 174 -17.79 -5.35 16.64
C THR A 174 -18.42 -5.02 15.28
N SER A 175 -17.89 -5.61 14.19
CA SER A 175 -18.46 -5.42 12.86
C SER A 175 -19.82 -6.09 12.68
N VAL A 176 -20.07 -7.23 13.33
CA VAL A 176 -21.42 -7.82 13.38
C VAL A 176 -22.40 -6.85 14.07
N ASP A 177 -22.03 -6.31 15.23
CA ASP A 177 -22.86 -5.36 15.98
C ASP A 177 -23.13 -4.08 15.18
N GLN A 178 -22.13 -3.58 14.43
CA GLN A 178 -22.28 -2.44 13.53
C GLN A 178 -23.31 -2.71 12.43
N VAL A 179 -23.29 -3.91 11.81
CA VAL A 179 -24.28 -4.26 10.80
C VAL A 179 -25.67 -4.44 11.42
N LEU A 180 -25.77 -5.02 12.62
CA LEU A 180 -27.05 -5.16 13.33
C LEU A 180 -27.70 -3.80 13.64
N ALA A 181 -26.90 -2.79 13.98
CA ALA A 181 -27.36 -1.42 14.21
C ALA A 181 -27.96 -0.76 12.96
N LEU A 182 -27.64 -1.26 11.76
CA LEU A 182 -28.22 -0.79 10.50
C LEU A 182 -29.55 -1.46 10.15
N LEU A 183 -29.91 -2.55 10.84
CA LEU A 183 -31.14 -3.29 10.56
C LEU A 183 -32.36 -2.60 11.19
N PRO A 184 -33.47 -2.47 10.45
CA PRO A 184 -34.66 -1.73 10.90
C PRO A 184 -35.43 -2.45 12.02
N SER A 185 -35.29 -3.77 12.17
CA SER A 185 -36.04 -4.56 13.14
C SER A 185 -35.16 -5.53 13.91
N GLN A 186 -35.17 -5.42 15.25
CA GLN A 186 -34.41 -6.31 16.14
C GLN A 186 -34.88 -7.77 16.06
N ASP A 187 -36.16 -7.99 15.75
CA ASP A 187 -36.75 -9.33 15.61
C ASP A 187 -36.00 -10.21 14.59
N ARG A 188 -35.32 -9.58 13.62
CA ARG A 188 -34.61 -10.27 12.53
C ARG A 188 -33.10 -10.32 12.73
N TRP A 189 -32.57 -9.82 13.85
CA TRP A 189 -31.14 -9.87 14.15
C TRP A 189 -30.60 -11.29 14.16
N HIS A 190 -31.40 -12.25 14.65
CA HIS A 190 -31.02 -13.65 14.69
C HIS A 190 -30.67 -14.22 13.30
N VAL A 191 -31.34 -13.77 12.24
CA VAL A 191 -31.09 -14.17 10.84
C VAL A 191 -29.67 -13.77 10.44
N PHE A 192 -29.31 -12.49 10.67
CA PHE A 192 -27.98 -11.98 10.33
C PHE A 192 -26.89 -12.57 11.23
N VAL A 193 -27.13 -12.70 12.54
CA VAL A 193 -26.18 -13.32 13.47
C VAL A 193 -25.88 -14.75 13.07
N SER A 194 -26.91 -15.49 12.63
CA SER A 194 -26.74 -16.86 12.16
C SER A 194 -25.88 -16.93 10.90
N LEU A 195 -26.13 -16.04 9.94
CA LEU A 195 -25.34 -15.90 8.73
C LEU A 195 -23.88 -15.50 9.01
N ALA A 196 -23.66 -14.55 9.91
CA ALA A 196 -22.31 -14.15 10.32
C ALA A 196 -21.58 -15.33 10.96
N ARG A 197 -22.22 -16.06 11.89
CA ARG A 197 -21.63 -17.23 12.52
C ARG A 197 -21.26 -18.33 11.51
N GLU A 198 -22.12 -18.59 10.53
CA GLU A 198 -21.84 -19.51 9.44
C GLU A 198 -20.57 -19.10 8.67
N PHE A 199 -20.49 -17.83 8.25
CA PHE A 199 -19.34 -17.31 7.50
C PHE A 199 -18.06 -17.24 8.33
N PHE A 200 -18.14 -17.07 9.64
CA PHE A 200 -16.97 -17.03 10.52
C PHE A 200 -16.11 -18.31 10.40
N TYR A 201 -16.72 -19.48 10.25
CA TYR A 201 -15.99 -20.74 10.03
C TYR A 201 -15.19 -20.74 8.72
N PHE A 202 -15.74 -20.15 7.66
CA PHE A 202 -15.01 -19.97 6.40
C PHE A 202 -13.85 -19.00 6.57
N LEU A 203 -14.06 -17.89 7.28
CA LEU A 203 -13.02 -16.89 7.53
C LEU A 203 -11.86 -17.43 8.37
N ALA A 204 -12.17 -18.30 9.33
CA ALA A 204 -11.20 -19.04 10.15
C ALA A 204 -10.50 -20.18 9.39
N ASN A 205 -10.83 -20.39 8.11
CA ASN A 205 -10.33 -21.48 7.27
C ASN A 205 -10.58 -22.87 7.87
N ASP A 206 -11.73 -23.04 8.54
CA ASP A 206 -12.16 -24.33 9.07
C ASP A 206 -12.43 -25.31 7.91
N GLN A 207 -11.95 -26.55 8.05
CA GLN A 207 -12.16 -27.61 7.09
C GLN A 207 -13.63 -28.07 7.10
N ASP A 208 -14.27 -28.02 8.28
CA ASP A 208 -15.65 -28.42 8.48
C ASP A 208 -16.65 -27.28 8.24
N ALA A 209 -16.21 -26.12 7.77
CA ALA A 209 -17.07 -24.97 7.48
C ALA A 209 -18.31 -25.31 6.61
N PRO A 210 -18.21 -26.15 5.55
CA PRO A 210 -19.39 -26.53 4.75
C PRO A 210 -20.47 -27.25 5.57
N SER A 211 -20.10 -27.99 6.61
CA SER A 211 -21.06 -28.68 7.50
C SER A 211 -21.86 -27.72 8.39
N LYS A 212 -21.39 -26.47 8.54
CA LYS A 212 -22.03 -25.43 9.35
C LYS A 212 -23.00 -24.58 8.55
N LEU A 213 -23.10 -24.81 7.24
CA LEU A 213 -24.05 -24.11 6.38
C LEU A 213 -25.50 -24.45 6.76
N GLN A 214 -26.32 -23.44 6.90
CA GLN A 214 -27.71 -23.58 7.33
C GLN A 214 -28.65 -23.59 6.12
N ARG A 215 -29.30 -24.73 5.87
CA ARG A 215 -30.35 -24.87 4.83
C ARG A 215 -31.63 -24.12 5.15
N GLN A 216 -31.90 -23.88 6.43
CA GLN A 216 -33.20 -23.42 6.91
C GLN A 216 -33.45 -21.92 6.71
N LEU A 217 -32.41 -21.12 6.46
CA LEU A 217 -32.52 -19.69 6.16
C LEU A 217 -33.22 -19.48 4.81
N SER A 218 -34.49 -19.10 4.87
CA SER A 218 -35.32 -18.92 3.68
C SER A 218 -34.94 -17.65 2.91
N THR A 219 -35.19 -17.66 1.60
CA THR A 219 -34.96 -16.51 0.73
C THR A 219 -35.79 -15.30 1.20
N GLN A 220 -37.01 -15.52 1.70
CA GLN A 220 -37.89 -14.48 2.21
C GLN A 220 -37.36 -13.83 3.50
N GLU A 221 -36.84 -14.62 4.44
CA GLU A 221 -36.24 -14.07 5.68
C GLU A 221 -35.02 -13.20 5.35
N LEU A 222 -34.16 -13.64 4.44
CA LEU A 222 -33.01 -12.85 3.99
C LEU A 222 -33.44 -11.58 3.26
N GLN A 223 -34.45 -11.66 2.40
CA GLN A 223 -34.99 -10.48 1.68
C GLN A 223 -35.64 -9.48 2.63
N SER A 224 -36.30 -9.98 3.69
CA SER A 224 -36.91 -9.12 4.70
C SER A 224 -35.86 -8.25 5.41
N LEU A 225 -34.59 -8.66 5.52
CA LEU A 225 -33.54 -7.82 6.12
C LEU A 225 -33.26 -6.54 5.32
N PHE A 226 -33.57 -6.53 4.03
CA PHE A 226 -33.42 -5.35 3.16
C PHE A 226 -34.68 -4.49 3.08
N SER A 227 -35.80 -4.97 3.64
CA SER A 227 -37.11 -4.34 3.54
C SER A 227 -37.36 -3.56 4.83
N ALA A 228 -37.32 -2.23 4.72
CA ALA A 228 -37.68 -1.29 5.78
C ALA A 228 -39.19 -1.33 6.07
#